data_AF-A0AAW9YCU6-F1
#
_entry.id   AF-A0AAW9YCU6-F1
#
_cell.length_a   1.000
_cell.length_b   1.000
_cell.length_c   1.000
_cell.angle_alpha   90.00
_cell.angle_beta   90.00
_cell.angle_gamma   90.00
#
_symmetry.space_group_name_H-M   'P 1'
#
loop_
_entity.id
_entity.type
_entity.pdbx_description
1 polymer ?
#
loop_
_entity_poly.entity_id
_entity_poly.type
_entity_poly.pdbx_seq_one_letter_code
_entity_poly.pdbx_strand_id
1 'polypeptide(L)'
;MSQPNYYMHPNRQYRDNPFIEALGQPLTMQQFYAVSEFPFINNVDLTGVDASLHGYYIRTQIDQLNDVYAVQDEAFRLYDVMRRMIEAGYDKRNPLRTDIRRILTAIDRDKTNPNQVAYLSGLDLYSVLQSYLLVGLSGRGKSFMVRRILKLFDQVIEHLNYTDHKGQEHTLDQSQVTYLYVEIHERRGQKVLLLNMLEALDEVTGQAYTYEHRNRSVNELITIVRKLLIGHSVGLVVVDEAQNLAKSSRNEVLSINEKTSIKFVEELFNRVGVPIMLVGTFATLALFERETTIGRRVTKNGSMLLASCDSNSSFWNRFIRLLCQTQLLKNQSTPVDILCRHIHYLSMGIPAIASSLV
;
A
#
# COMPACT_ATOMS: atom_id res chain seq x y z
N MET A 1 15.44 -6.58 -7.04
CA MET A 1 16.09 -5.35 -7.52
C MET A 1 15.97 -5.32 -9.03
N SER A 2 15.40 -4.26 -9.60
CA SER A 2 15.34 -4.05 -11.04
C SER A 2 16.32 -2.96 -11.48
N GLN A 3 16.73 -2.99 -12.75
CA GLN A 3 17.47 -1.87 -13.35
C GLN A 3 16.47 -0.84 -13.90
N PRO A 4 16.71 0.46 -13.70
CA PRO A 4 15.80 1.49 -14.14
C PRO A 4 15.80 1.62 -15.66
N ASN A 5 14.62 1.81 -16.22
CA ASN A 5 14.45 2.39 -17.55
C ASN A 5 13.88 3.80 -17.36
N TYR A 6 14.70 4.82 -17.61
CA TYR A 6 14.33 6.21 -17.33
C TYR A 6 13.49 6.79 -18.46
N TYR A 7 12.34 7.35 -18.10
CA TYR A 7 11.47 8.04 -19.04
C TYR A 7 11.39 9.52 -18.69
N MET A 8 11.66 10.38 -19.67
CA MET A 8 11.54 11.82 -19.52
C MET A 8 10.14 12.22 -19.06
N HIS A 9 10.03 12.79 -17.86
CA HIS A 9 8.73 13.09 -17.30
C HIS A 9 8.09 14.31 -18.02
N PRO A 10 6.80 14.24 -18.43
CA PRO A 10 6.14 15.33 -19.14
C PRO A 10 5.97 16.58 -18.26
N ASN A 11 5.66 16.40 -16.97
CA ASN A 11 5.66 17.49 -15.99
C ASN A 11 7.09 17.99 -15.73
N ARG A 12 7.35 19.28 -16.03
CA ARG A 12 8.65 19.93 -15.84
C ARG A 12 9.15 19.87 -14.40
N GLN A 13 8.26 19.83 -13.40
CA GLN A 13 8.66 19.74 -12.00
C GLN A 13 9.36 18.41 -11.66
N TYR A 14 8.98 17.33 -12.35
CA TYR A 14 9.48 15.97 -12.08
C TYR A 14 10.56 15.52 -13.06
N ARG A 15 10.81 16.32 -14.10
CA ARG A 15 11.88 16.07 -15.07
C ARG A 15 13.24 16.14 -14.39
N ASP A 16 14.17 15.32 -14.86
CA ASP A 16 15.51 15.17 -14.29
C ASP A 16 15.53 14.71 -12.84
N ASN A 17 14.50 13.99 -12.42
CA ASN A 17 14.47 13.29 -11.15
C ASN A 17 14.56 11.79 -11.43
N PRO A 18 15.77 11.19 -11.31
CA PRO A 18 15.99 9.78 -11.60
C PRO A 18 15.01 8.85 -10.88
N PHE A 19 14.64 9.16 -9.63
CA PHE A 19 13.71 8.35 -8.86
C PHE A 19 12.26 8.41 -9.37
N ILE A 20 11.84 9.51 -10.01
CA ILE A 20 10.52 9.59 -10.63
C ILE A 20 10.55 8.95 -12.01
N GLU A 21 11.57 9.27 -12.81
CA GLU A 21 11.68 8.80 -14.20
C GLU A 21 11.89 7.29 -14.30
N ALA A 22 12.54 6.68 -13.29
CA ALA A 22 12.72 5.24 -13.20
C ALA A 22 11.44 4.45 -12.90
N LEU A 23 10.38 5.10 -12.41
CA LEU A 23 9.09 4.44 -12.19
C LEU A 23 8.40 4.04 -13.51
N GLY A 24 8.93 4.45 -14.66
CA GLY A 24 8.37 4.13 -15.97
C GLY A 24 7.15 4.97 -16.33
N GLN A 25 6.48 4.61 -17.42
CA GLN A 25 5.18 5.20 -17.75
C GLN A 25 4.07 4.56 -16.87
N PRO A 26 3.07 5.35 -16.43
CA PRO A 26 1.92 4.78 -15.73
C PRO A 26 1.11 3.88 -16.68
N LEU A 27 0.48 2.84 -16.12
CA LEU A 27 -0.41 1.97 -16.86
C LEU A 27 -1.69 2.72 -17.23
N THR A 28 -2.16 2.52 -18.46
CA THR A 28 -3.54 2.86 -18.82
C THR A 28 -4.51 1.97 -18.05
N MET A 29 -5.77 2.40 -17.94
CA MET A 29 -6.82 1.59 -17.30
C MET A 29 -6.93 0.20 -17.92
N GLN A 30 -6.87 0.09 -19.26
CA GLN A 30 -6.93 -1.20 -19.95
C GLN A 30 -5.74 -2.11 -19.59
N GLN A 31 -4.52 -1.58 -19.60
CA GLN A 31 -3.33 -2.34 -19.21
C GLN A 31 -3.40 -2.78 -17.75
N PHE A 32 -3.85 -1.90 -16.85
CA PHE A 32 -4.01 -2.20 -15.44
C PHE A 32 -4.92 -3.42 -15.21
N TYR A 33 -6.12 -3.44 -15.82
CA TYR A 33 -7.03 -4.58 -15.69
C TYR A 33 -6.44 -5.86 -16.31
N ALA A 34 -5.76 -5.75 -17.45
CA ALA A 34 -5.16 -6.89 -18.14
C ALA A 34 -4.08 -7.61 -17.31
N VAL A 35 -3.31 -6.88 -16.49
CA VAL A 35 -2.25 -7.47 -15.64
C VAL A 35 -2.69 -7.77 -14.21
N SER A 36 -3.80 -7.19 -13.77
CA SER A 36 -4.26 -7.30 -12.38
C SER A 36 -5.37 -8.34 -12.19
N GLU A 37 -6.12 -8.68 -13.24
CA GLU A 37 -7.19 -9.69 -13.19
C GLU A 37 -6.65 -11.09 -13.48
N PHE A 38 -6.96 -12.05 -12.60
CA PHE A 38 -6.58 -13.44 -12.77
C PHE A 38 -7.87 -14.24 -13.04
N PRO A 39 -8.25 -14.43 -14.31
CA PRO A 39 -9.47 -15.15 -14.64
C PRO A 39 -9.31 -16.64 -14.34
N PHE A 40 -10.44 -17.31 -14.11
CA PHE A 40 -10.45 -18.77 -14.16
C PHE A 40 -10.23 -19.24 -15.59
N ILE A 41 -9.33 -20.21 -15.77
CA ILE A 41 -9.02 -20.80 -17.07
C ILE A 41 -9.27 -22.31 -16.98
N ASN A 42 -10.35 -22.78 -17.61
CA ASN A 42 -10.67 -24.20 -17.66
C ASN A 42 -9.87 -24.91 -18.76
N ASN A 43 -8.71 -25.45 -18.41
CA ASN A 43 -7.80 -26.11 -19.36
C ASN A 43 -7.59 -27.59 -19.07
N VAL A 44 -8.53 -28.28 -18.42
CA VAL A 44 -8.37 -29.73 -18.21
C VAL A 44 -8.57 -30.48 -19.51
N ASP A 45 -7.48 -31.07 -19.99
CA ASP A 45 -7.53 -32.10 -21.01
C ASP A 45 -7.71 -33.48 -20.35
N LEU A 46 -8.88 -34.08 -20.57
CA LEU A 46 -9.21 -35.43 -20.10
C LEU A 46 -8.99 -36.50 -21.18
N THR A 47 -8.40 -36.12 -22.32
CA THR A 47 -8.12 -37.04 -23.42
C THR A 47 -7.19 -38.15 -22.94
N GLY A 48 -7.61 -39.41 -23.10
CA GLY A 48 -6.85 -40.58 -22.66
C GLY A 48 -6.94 -40.88 -21.15
N VAL A 49 -7.72 -40.12 -20.38
CA VAL A 49 -7.94 -40.38 -18.95
C VAL A 49 -9.17 -41.27 -18.76
N ASP A 50 -9.05 -42.30 -17.90
CA ASP A 50 -10.17 -43.16 -17.51
C ASP A 50 -11.34 -42.32 -16.95
N ALA A 51 -12.56 -42.57 -17.44
CA ALA A 51 -13.77 -41.85 -17.06
C ALA A 51 -14.05 -41.89 -15.54
N SER A 52 -13.64 -42.95 -14.85
CA SER A 52 -13.75 -43.07 -13.39
C SER A 52 -12.90 -42.04 -12.63
N LEU A 53 -11.83 -41.53 -13.24
CA LEU A 53 -10.91 -40.55 -12.65
C LEU A 53 -11.26 -39.10 -13.00
N HIS A 54 -12.15 -38.84 -13.97
CA HIS A 54 -12.51 -37.48 -14.40
C HIS A 54 -12.98 -36.61 -13.22
N GLY A 55 -13.73 -37.19 -12.27
CA GLY A 55 -14.19 -36.47 -11.09
C GLY A 55 -13.07 -36.03 -10.12
N TYR A 56 -11.91 -36.67 -10.14
CA TYR A 56 -10.74 -36.19 -9.39
C TYR A 56 -10.16 -34.94 -10.05
N TYR A 57 -9.88 -34.99 -11.36
CA TYR A 57 -9.28 -33.86 -12.09
C TYR A 57 -10.20 -32.64 -12.16
N ILE A 58 -11.52 -32.82 -12.27
CA ILE A 58 -12.48 -31.71 -12.15
C ILE A 58 -12.40 -31.06 -10.76
N ARG A 59 -12.26 -31.84 -9.68
CA ARG A 59 -12.07 -31.26 -8.34
C ARG A 59 -10.79 -30.45 -8.23
N THR A 60 -9.71 -30.87 -8.89
CA THR A 60 -8.47 -30.05 -8.93
C THR A 60 -8.68 -28.69 -9.61
N GLN A 61 -9.64 -28.56 -10.54
CA GLN A 61 -10.02 -27.25 -11.09
C GLN A 61 -10.84 -26.41 -10.12
N ILE A 62 -11.71 -27.06 -9.34
CA ILE A 62 -12.46 -26.37 -8.28
C ILE A 62 -11.47 -25.80 -7.27
N ASP A 63 -10.44 -26.56 -6.90
CA ASP A 63 -9.38 -26.09 -6.00
C ASP A 63 -8.65 -24.84 -6.55
N GLN A 64 -8.47 -24.76 -7.87
CA GLN A 64 -7.86 -23.60 -8.57
C GLN A 64 -8.74 -22.35 -8.59
N LEU A 65 -10.04 -22.45 -8.26
CA LEU A 65 -10.88 -21.25 -8.11
C LEU A 65 -10.38 -20.32 -7.01
N ASN A 66 -9.60 -20.83 -6.05
CA ASN A 66 -8.96 -20.02 -5.01
C ASN A 66 -7.90 -19.05 -5.56
N ASP A 67 -7.33 -19.32 -6.74
CA ASP A 67 -6.32 -18.46 -7.37
C ASP A 67 -6.94 -17.34 -8.21
N VAL A 68 -8.25 -17.40 -8.45
CA VAL A 68 -9.00 -16.46 -9.25
C VAL A 68 -9.15 -15.15 -8.50
N TYR A 69 -8.97 -14.04 -9.22
CA TYR A 69 -9.14 -12.72 -8.65
C TYR A 69 -9.79 -11.77 -9.65
N ALA A 70 -10.97 -11.30 -9.28
CA ALA A 70 -11.66 -10.22 -9.95
C ALA A 70 -11.14 -8.87 -9.43
N VAL A 71 -10.68 -8.00 -10.33
CA VAL A 71 -10.20 -6.67 -9.94
C VAL A 71 -11.40 -5.81 -9.55
N GLN A 72 -11.31 -5.12 -8.41
CA GLN A 72 -12.37 -4.22 -7.94
C GLN A 72 -12.46 -2.98 -8.84
N ASP A 73 -13.67 -2.45 -9.02
CA ASP A 73 -13.89 -1.28 -9.88
C ASP A 73 -13.11 -0.04 -9.38
N GLU A 74 -12.87 0.05 -8.07
CA GLU A 74 -12.11 1.13 -7.43
C GLU A 74 -10.58 0.98 -7.56
N ALA A 75 -10.08 -0.19 -7.97
CA ALA A 75 -8.66 -0.53 -7.90
C ALA A 75 -7.79 0.37 -8.80
N PHE A 76 -8.26 0.73 -10.00
CA PHE A 76 -7.49 1.61 -10.89
C PHE A 76 -7.32 3.01 -10.30
N ARG A 77 -8.37 3.55 -9.66
CA ARG A 77 -8.29 4.84 -8.96
C ARG A 77 -7.29 4.78 -7.81
N LEU A 78 -7.25 3.66 -7.10
CA LEU A 78 -6.30 3.45 -6.03
C LEU A 78 -4.85 3.34 -6.55
N TYR A 79 -4.63 2.64 -7.66
CA TYR A 79 -3.35 2.58 -8.36
C TYR A 79 -2.85 3.98 -8.74
N ASP A 80 -3.70 4.81 -9.36
CA ASP A 80 -3.36 6.18 -9.74
C ASP A 80 -2.97 7.03 -8.52
N VAL A 81 -3.73 6.92 -7.42
CA VAL A 81 -3.41 7.61 -6.16
C VAL A 81 -2.05 7.14 -5.62
N MET A 82 -1.82 5.84 -5.49
CA MET A 82 -0.59 5.29 -4.93
C MET A 82 0.63 5.68 -5.78
N ARG A 83 0.50 5.65 -7.10
CA ARG A 83 1.55 6.09 -8.03
C ARG A 83 1.91 7.56 -7.80
N ARG A 84 0.92 8.46 -7.75
CA ARG A 84 1.15 9.89 -7.50
C ARG A 84 1.70 10.16 -6.10
N MET A 85 1.35 9.33 -5.12
CA MET A 85 1.95 9.40 -3.78
C MET A 85 3.43 9.05 -3.83
N ILE A 86 3.83 7.97 -4.50
CA ILE A 86 5.24 7.59 -4.68
C ILE A 86 6.01 8.73 -5.38
N GLU A 87 5.50 9.27 -6.48
CA GLU A 87 6.11 10.39 -7.21
C GLU A 87 6.25 11.65 -6.33
N ALA A 88 5.20 11.99 -5.57
CA ALA A 88 5.24 13.10 -4.63
C ALA A 88 6.23 12.87 -3.47
N GLY A 89 6.46 11.61 -3.11
CA GLY A 89 7.53 11.24 -2.21
C GLY A 89 8.89 11.65 -2.75
N TYR A 90 9.11 11.59 -4.06
CA TYR A 90 10.40 11.89 -4.68
C TYR A 90 10.59 13.32 -5.13
N ASP A 91 9.52 14.11 -5.29
CA ASP A 91 9.56 15.49 -5.80
C ASP A 91 10.64 16.36 -5.13
N LYS A 92 10.71 16.33 -3.80
CA LYS A 92 11.69 17.10 -3.00
C LYS A 92 12.93 16.30 -2.61
N ARG A 93 13.06 15.07 -3.09
CA ARG A 93 14.17 14.14 -2.81
C ARG A 93 14.83 13.69 -4.10
N ASN A 94 15.12 14.64 -4.99
CA ASN A 94 15.87 14.37 -6.20
C ASN A 94 17.34 14.05 -5.84
N PRO A 95 17.87 12.87 -6.21
CA PRO A 95 19.21 12.44 -5.80
C PRO A 95 20.34 13.21 -6.48
N LEU A 96 20.08 13.91 -7.59
CA LEU A 96 21.06 14.78 -8.25
C LEU A 96 21.21 16.12 -7.52
N ARG A 97 20.33 16.43 -6.56
CA ARG A 97 20.36 17.67 -5.77
C ARG A 97 20.97 17.40 -4.39
N THR A 98 21.52 18.47 -3.79
CA THR A 98 22.08 18.40 -2.43
C THR A 98 21.02 18.33 -1.32
N ASP A 99 19.74 18.32 -1.68
CA ASP A 99 18.60 18.43 -0.76
C ASP A 99 18.54 17.26 0.22
N ILE A 100 18.74 16.02 -0.25
CA ILE A 100 18.72 14.82 0.62
C ILE A 100 19.81 14.91 1.70
N ARG A 101 21.04 15.26 1.32
CA ARG A 101 22.15 15.41 2.28
C ARG A 101 21.87 16.52 3.30
N ARG A 102 21.25 17.63 2.86
CA ARG A 102 20.84 18.72 3.76
C ARG A 102 19.76 18.27 4.73
N ILE A 103 18.76 17.52 4.27
CA ILE A 103 17.70 16.95 5.11
C ILE A 103 18.29 16.04 6.18
N LEU A 104 19.14 15.08 5.78
CA LEU A 104 19.77 14.13 6.71
C LEU A 104 20.64 14.86 7.75
N THR A 105 21.47 15.81 7.30
CA THR A 105 22.32 16.62 8.19
C THR A 105 21.48 17.43 9.20
N ALA A 106 20.33 17.94 8.76
CA ALA A 106 19.49 18.75 9.62
C ALA A 106 18.71 17.88 10.63
N ILE A 107 18.30 16.66 10.26
CA ILE A 107 17.75 15.67 11.21
C ILE A 107 18.79 15.31 12.28
N ASP A 108 20.07 15.23 11.92
CA ASP A 108 21.17 15.02 12.88
C ASP A 108 21.32 16.16 13.89
N ARG A 109 21.23 17.41 13.42
CA ARG A 109 21.35 18.60 14.28
C ARG A 109 20.16 18.75 15.23
N ASP A 110 18.96 18.36 14.81
CA ASP A 110 17.73 18.43 15.61
C ASP A 110 17.83 17.61 16.91
N LYS A 111 18.64 16.53 16.94
CA LYS A 111 18.94 15.78 18.18
C LYS A 111 19.63 16.60 19.26
N THR A 112 20.28 17.71 18.89
CA THR A 112 21.16 18.49 19.78
C THR A 112 20.55 19.81 20.25
N ASN A 113 19.48 20.32 19.61
CA ASN A 113 18.89 21.60 19.97
C ASN A 113 17.42 21.73 19.52
N PRO A 114 16.43 21.63 20.44
CA PRO A 114 15.00 21.72 20.12
C PRO A 114 14.54 23.04 19.48
N ASN A 115 15.33 24.10 19.59
CA ASN A 115 14.99 25.43 19.05
C ASN A 115 15.28 25.57 17.53
N GLN A 116 15.84 24.56 16.86
CA GLN A 116 16.11 24.59 15.41
C GLN A 116 14.97 24.08 14.53
N VAL A 117 13.85 23.64 15.13
CA VAL A 117 12.61 23.27 14.41
C VAL A 117 12.16 24.38 13.45
N ALA A 118 12.47 25.64 13.73
CA ALA A 118 12.20 26.79 12.87
C ALA A 118 13.00 26.81 11.54
N TYR A 119 14.28 26.40 11.52
CA TYR A 119 15.10 26.39 10.29
C TYR A 119 14.63 25.29 9.32
N LEU A 120 14.26 24.15 9.89
CA LEU A 120 13.70 23.00 9.19
C LEU A 120 12.32 23.29 8.59
N SER A 121 11.47 23.98 9.35
CA SER A 121 10.15 24.44 8.89
C SER A 121 10.25 25.48 7.77
N GLY A 122 11.32 26.28 7.73
CA GLY A 122 11.58 27.28 6.69
C GLY A 122 12.10 26.72 5.35
N LEU A 123 12.42 25.44 5.26
CA LEU A 123 12.89 24.81 4.03
C LEU A 123 11.76 24.25 3.14
N ASP A 124 10.49 24.31 3.56
CA ASP A 124 9.34 23.63 2.90
C ASP A 124 9.50 22.11 2.69
N LEU A 125 10.61 21.52 3.18
CA LEU A 125 10.89 20.08 3.15
C LEU A 125 10.00 19.27 4.11
N TYR A 126 9.14 19.97 4.87
CA TYR A 126 8.29 19.45 5.94
C TYR A 126 6.79 19.61 5.69
N SER A 127 6.36 20.18 4.55
CA SER A 127 4.95 20.52 4.33
C SER A 127 4.10 19.27 4.01
N VAL A 128 3.94 18.38 5.00
CA VAL A 128 3.13 17.15 5.06
C VAL A 128 3.00 16.49 3.69
N LEU A 129 3.92 15.56 3.42
CA LEU A 129 3.88 14.70 2.25
C LEU A 129 2.56 13.92 2.23
N GLN A 130 2.16 13.54 1.01
CA GLN A 130 0.82 13.08 0.71
C GLN A 130 0.35 11.97 1.66
N SER A 131 -0.90 12.07 2.10
CA SER A 131 -1.55 11.07 2.94
C SER A 131 -2.85 10.63 2.29
N TYR A 132 -3.18 9.36 2.48
CA TYR A 132 -4.41 8.79 1.93
C TYR A 132 -5.02 7.78 2.89
N LEU A 133 -6.35 7.76 2.95
CA LEU A 133 -7.10 6.85 3.80
C LEU A 133 -7.97 5.93 2.96
N LEU A 134 -7.70 4.63 3.03
CA LEU A 134 -8.54 3.57 2.48
C LEU A 134 -9.22 2.84 3.64
N VAL A 135 -10.52 3.04 3.81
CA VAL A 135 -11.29 2.31 4.83
C VAL A 135 -12.49 1.60 4.25
N GLY A 136 -12.90 0.51 4.89
CA GLY A 136 -14.07 -0.24 4.43
C GLY A 136 -14.37 -1.47 5.27
N LEU A 137 -15.45 -2.17 4.94
CA LEU A 137 -15.88 -3.37 5.65
C LEU A 137 -14.79 -4.45 5.66
N SER A 138 -14.75 -5.25 6.72
CA SER A 138 -13.91 -6.46 6.75
C SER A 138 -14.38 -7.42 5.67
N GLY A 139 -13.44 -8.15 5.04
CA GLY A 139 -13.77 -9.05 3.92
C GLY A 139 -14.07 -8.37 2.58
N ARG A 140 -13.98 -7.03 2.48
CA ARG A 140 -14.16 -6.29 1.21
C ARG A 140 -12.96 -6.41 0.25
N GLY A 141 -11.85 -7.02 0.68
CA GLY A 141 -10.66 -7.25 -0.15
C GLY A 141 -9.65 -6.10 -0.20
N LYS A 142 -9.66 -5.19 0.79
CA LYS A 142 -8.80 -3.99 0.84
C LYS A 142 -7.29 -4.33 0.79
N SER A 143 -6.81 -5.10 1.76
CA SER A 143 -5.40 -5.47 1.88
C SER A 143 -4.91 -6.25 0.67
N PHE A 144 -5.76 -7.13 0.14
CA PHE A 144 -5.45 -7.87 -1.09
C PHE A 144 -5.32 -6.94 -2.29
N MET A 145 -6.27 -6.02 -2.49
CA MET A 145 -6.24 -5.04 -3.58
C MET A 145 -4.99 -4.16 -3.49
N VAL A 146 -4.66 -3.65 -2.30
CA VAL A 146 -3.45 -2.83 -2.08
C VAL A 146 -2.18 -3.63 -2.40
N ARG A 147 -2.04 -4.84 -1.87
CA ARG A 147 -0.87 -5.69 -2.14
C ARG A 147 -0.74 -6.05 -3.62
N ARG A 148 -1.85 -6.28 -4.33
CA ARG A 148 -1.84 -6.54 -5.78
C ARG A 148 -1.37 -5.31 -6.57
N ILE A 149 -1.86 -4.12 -6.21
CA ILE A 149 -1.42 -2.86 -6.82
C ILE A 149 0.08 -2.62 -6.57
N LEU A 150 0.55 -2.85 -5.34
CA LEU A 150 1.98 -2.67 -5.00
C LEU A 150 2.90 -3.54 -5.85
N LYS A 151 2.49 -4.77 -6.18
CA LYS A 151 3.24 -5.68 -7.07
C LYS A 151 3.41 -5.15 -8.50
N LEU A 152 2.69 -4.10 -8.89
CA LEU A 152 2.87 -3.43 -10.19
C LEU A 152 4.03 -2.42 -10.19
N PHE A 153 4.58 -2.11 -9.02
CA PHE A 153 5.76 -1.28 -8.87
C PHE A 153 6.95 -2.16 -8.48
N ASP A 154 8.11 -1.92 -9.10
CA ASP A 154 9.35 -2.51 -8.63
C ASP A 154 9.64 -2.00 -7.21
N GLN A 155 9.70 -2.91 -6.23
CA GLN A 155 9.86 -2.51 -4.83
C GLN A 155 11.22 -1.85 -4.56
N VAL A 156 12.26 -2.30 -5.27
CA VAL A 156 13.62 -1.74 -5.19
C VAL A 156 14.19 -1.58 -6.59
N ILE A 157 14.59 -0.36 -6.91
CA ILE A 157 15.24 0.01 -8.17
C ILE A 157 16.68 0.41 -7.85
N GLU A 158 17.63 -0.22 -8.52
CA GLU A 158 19.06 0.05 -8.31
C GLU A 158 19.59 0.95 -9.41
N HIS A 159 20.06 2.13 -9.02
CA HIS A 159 20.64 3.11 -9.93
C HIS A 159 22.15 2.93 -9.97
N LEU A 160 22.74 3.11 -11.16
CA LEU A 160 24.20 3.14 -11.33
C LEU A 160 24.62 4.40 -12.09
N ASN A 161 23.94 4.66 -13.21
CA ASN A 161 24.13 5.85 -14.02
C ASN A 161 22.76 6.42 -14.42
N TYR A 162 22.74 7.71 -14.69
CA TYR A 162 21.58 8.44 -15.19
C TYR A 162 22.05 9.47 -16.21
N THR A 163 21.40 9.55 -17.37
CA THR A 163 21.64 10.61 -18.34
C THR A 163 20.45 11.56 -18.31
N ASP A 164 20.69 12.83 -18.03
CA ASP A 164 19.63 13.83 -18.01
C ASP A 164 19.15 14.20 -19.42
N HIS A 165 18.04 14.95 -19.52
CA HIS A 165 17.50 15.32 -20.83
C HIS A 165 18.41 16.25 -21.66
N LYS A 166 19.48 16.80 -21.08
CA LYS A 166 20.49 17.60 -21.78
C LYS A 166 21.64 16.74 -22.29
N GLY A 167 21.63 15.43 -22.03
CA GLY A 167 22.68 14.49 -22.42
C GLY A 167 23.85 14.46 -21.45
N GLN A 168 23.72 15.03 -20.24
CA GLN A 168 24.77 14.93 -19.23
C GLN A 168 24.62 13.62 -18.45
N GLU A 169 25.72 12.87 -18.35
CA GLU A 169 25.80 11.66 -17.56
C GLU A 169 26.12 11.97 -16.09
N HIS A 170 25.41 11.29 -15.19
CA HIS A 170 25.54 11.38 -13.76
C HIS A 170 25.73 9.96 -13.20
N THR A 171 26.79 9.74 -12.43
CA THR A 171 26.93 8.52 -11.63
C THR A 171 25.99 8.60 -10.44
N LEU A 172 25.13 7.59 -10.28
CA LEU A 172 24.07 7.54 -9.30
C LEU A 172 24.05 6.15 -8.67
N ASP A 173 25.02 5.84 -7.82
CA ASP A 173 25.07 4.59 -7.05
C ASP A 173 24.14 4.70 -5.83
N GLN A 174 22.85 4.45 -6.04
CA GLN A 174 21.82 4.56 -5.02
C GLN A 174 20.72 3.52 -5.22
N SER A 175 20.26 2.94 -4.11
CA SER A 175 19.06 2.11 -4.06
C SER A 175 17.83 2.97 -3.79
N GLN A 176 16.77 2.75 -4.56
CA GLN A 176 15.47 3.40 -4.43
C GLN A 176 14.43 2.39 -3.99
N VAL A 177 13.87 2.56 -2.79
CA VAL A 177 12.73 1.76 -2.32
C VAL A 177 11.41 2.44 -2.71
N THR A 178 10.62 1.88 -3.61
CA THR A 178 9.39 2.57 -4.06
C THR A 178 8.29 2.55 -3.01
N TYR A 179 8.17 1.47 -2.25
CA TYR A 179 7.21 1.36 -1.16
C TYR A 179 7.67 0.45 -0.02
N LEU A 180 7.12 0.69 1.17
CA LEU A 180 7.08 -0.26 2.28
C LEU A 180 5.64 -0.62 2.61
N TYR A 181 5.41 -1.88 2.96
CA TYR A 181 4.12 -2.37 3.44
C TYR A 181 4.27 -2.85 4.88
N VAL A 182 3.48 -2.26 5.78
CA VAL A 182 3.55 -2.53 7.22
C VAL A 182 2.19 -2.98 7.70
N GLU A 183 2.07 -4.24 8.12
CA GLU A 183 0.82 -4.78 8.67
C GLU A 183 0.84 -4.70 10.21
N ILE A 184 -0.26 -4.21 10.80
CA ILE A 184 -0.41 -4.14 12.26
C ILE A 184 -1.28 -5.30 12.73
N HIS A 185 -0.65 -6.41 13.12
CA HIS A 185 -1.38 -7.63 13.52
C HIS A 185 -2.23 -7.48 14.79
N GLU A 186 -1.75 -6.73 15.77
CA GLU A 186 -2.45 -6.54 17.06
C GLU A 186 -2.31 -5.10 17.53
N ARG A 187 -3.09 -4.73 18.54
CA ARG A 187 -2.92 -3.44 19.21
C ARG A 187 -1.56 -3.40 19.89
N ARG A 188 -0.65 -2.63 19.32
CA ARG A 188 0.69 -2.46 19.87
C ARG A 188 1.00 -0.97 20.03
N GLY A 189 1.84 -0.67 21.02
CA GLY A 189 2.25 0.70 21.31
C GLY A 189 3.08 1.31 20.18
N GLN A 190 3.25 2.63 20.25
CA GLN A 190 3.99 3.47 19.30
C GLN A 190 5.36 2.91 18.90
N LYS A 191 6.08 2.36 19.89
CA LYS A 191 7.40 1.74 19.69
C LYS A 191 7.33 0.58 18.70
N VAL A 192 6.31 -0.28 18.79
CA VAL A 192 6.21 -1.45 17.93
C VAL A 192 5.89 -1.05 16.50
N LEU A 193 5.04 -0.04 16.27
CA LEU A 193 4.83 0.47 14.90
C LEU A 193 6.15 0.91 14.25
N LEU A 194 6.99 1.64 15.00
CA LEU A 194 8.29 2.08 14.51
C LEU A 194 9.23 0.90 14.24
N LEU A 195 9.19 -0.14 15.07
CA LEU A 195 9.96 -1.37 14.84
C LEU A 195 9.44 -2.14 13.62
N ASN A 196 8.12 -2.29 13.44
CA ASN A 196 7.55 -2.93 12.24
C ASN A 196 7.93 -2.17 10.95
N MET A 197 8.08 -0.84 11.00
CA MET A 197 8.61 -0.07 9.87
C MET A 197 10.08 -0.38 9.57
N LEU A 198 10.90 -0.59 10.61
CA LEU A 198 12.27 -1.04 10.45
C LEU A 198 12.32 -2.48 9.94
N GLU A 199 11.42 -3.36 10.39
CA GLU A 199 11.34 -4.76 9.94
C GLU A 199 11.01 -4.80 8.45
N ALA A 200 10.00 -4.05 8.00
CA ALA A 200 9.66 -3.94 6.59
C ALA A 200 10.83 -3.38 5.75
N LEU A 201 11.66 -2.49 6.32
CA LEU A 201 12.85 -1.98 5.64
C LEU A 201 13.98 -3.01 5.62
N ASP A 202 14.20 -3.74 6.71
CA ASP A 202 15.17 -4.83 6.83
C ASP A 202 14.88 -5.93 5.79
N GLU A 203 13.61 -6.31 5.62
CA GLU A 203 13.16 -7.28 4.61
C GLU A 203 13.52 -6.86 3.19
N VAL A 204 13.42 -5.56 2.90
CA VAL A 204 13.65 -5.00 1.56
C VAL A 204 15.15 -4.79 1.28
N THR A 205 15.91 -4.39 2.31
CA THR A 205 17.32 -3.98 2.17
C THR A 205 18.32 -5.05 2.59
N GLY A 206 17.87 -6.11 3.27
CA GLY A 206 18.73 -7.14 3.85
C GLY A 206 19.53 -6.69 5.08
N GLN A 207 19.19 -5.52 5.65
CA GLN A 207 19.84 -4.94 6.82
C GLN A 207 19.23 -5.46 8.13
N ALA A 208 19.76 -5.02 9.28
CA ALA A 208 19.31 -5.43 10.61
C ALA A 208 18.97 -4.24 11.53
N TYR A 209 18.41 -3.16 10.98
CA TYR A 209 18.10 -1.93 11.71
C TYR A 209 17.17 -2.16 12.89
N THR A 210 16.19 -3.06 12.75
CA THR A 210 15.26 -3.41 13.83
C THR A 210 16.03 -3.95 15.03
N TYR A 211 16.94 -4.90 14.79
CA TYR A 211 17.75 -5.49 15.84
C TYR A 211 18.66 -4.42 16.47
N GLU A 212 19.35 -3.62 15.66
CA GLU A 212 20.27 -2.56 16.12
C GLU A 212 19.58 -1.49 16.99
N HIS A 213 18.30 -1.24 16.76
CA HIS A 213 17.58 -0.13 17.38
C HIS A 213 16.45 -0.54 18.33
N ARG A 214 16.23 -1.84 18.55
CA ARG A 214 15.17 -2.37 19.43
C ARG A 214 15.12 -1.79 20.85
N ASN A 215 16.27 -1.39 21.40
CA ASN A 215 16.39 -0.87 22.77
C ASN A 215 16.21 0.66 22.86
N ARG A 216 16.02 1.35 21.73
CA ARG A 216 15.86 2.80 21.69
C ARG A 216 14.49 3.24 22.24
N SER A 217 14.45 4.48 22.73
CA SER A 217 13.21 5.17 23.11
C SER A 217 12.36 5.49 21.86
N VAL A 218 11.07 5.79 22.05
CA VAL A 218 10.16 6.13 20.95
C VAL A 218 10.67 7.36 20.17
N ASN A 219 11.11 8.41 20.86
CA ASN A 219 11.61 9.63 20.20
C ASN A 219 12.89 9.37 19.39
N GLU A 220 13.81 8.55 19.91
CA GLU A 220 14.99 8.12 19.16
C GLU A 220 14.58 7.30 17.93
N LEU A 221 13.63 6.38 18.07
CA LEU A 221 13.13 5.56 16.96
C LEU A 221 12.45 6.39 15.87
N ILE A 222 11.65 7.39 16.20
CA ILE A 222 11.05 8.31 15.20
C ILE A 222 12.17 8.95 14.36
N THR A 223 13.23 9.40 15.00
CA THR A 223 14.37 10.03 14.32
C THR A 223 15.14 9.04 13.44
N ILE A 224 15.35 7.82 13.95
CA ILE A 224 16.04 6.74 13.24
C ILE A 224 15.24 6.30 12.01
N VAL A 225 13.97 5.94 12.20
CA VAL A 225 13.05 5.53 11.13
C VAL A 225 13.01 6.61 10.05
N ARG A 226 12.83 7.87 10.44
CA ARG A 226 12.87 8.99 9.50
C ARG A 226 14.13 9.00 8.63
N LYS A 227 15.30 8.93 9.25
CA LYS A 227 16.58 8.96 8.53
C LYS A 227 16.72 7.79 7.57
N LEU A 228 16.33 6.59 8.00
CA LEU A 228 16.44 5.39 7.20
C LEU A 228 15.48 5.44 6.01
N LEU A 229 14.23 5.87 6.21
CA LEU A 229 13.27 6.03 5.12
C LEU A 229 13.72 7.09 4.10
N ILE A 230 14.36 8.17 4.54
CA ILE A 230 14.91 9.19 3.63
C ILE A 230 16.19 8.70 2.95
N GLY A 231 17.06 8.01 3.68
CA GLY A 231 18.35 7.51 3.19
C GLY A 231 18.20 6.39 2.16
N HIS A 232 17.23 5.50 2.33
CA HIS A 232 16.85 4.46 1.37
C HIS A 232 15.86 4.93 0.31
N SER A 233 15.59 6.24 0.25
CA SER A 233 14.69 6.84 -0.73
C SER A 233 13.33 6.12 -0.80
N VAL A 234 12.70 5.91 0.37
CA VAL A 234 11.39 5.25 0.46
C VAL A 234 10.31 6.17 -0.11
N GLY A 235 9.62 5.74 -1.17
CA GLY A 235 8.61 6.53 -1.88
C GLY A 235 7.24 6.62 -1.19
N LEU A 236 6.78 5.51 -0.61
CA LEU A 236 5.48 5.41 0.06
C LEU A 236 5.55 4.41 1.22
N VAL A 237 4.90 4.71 2.35
CA VAL A 237 4.67 3.74 3.43
C VAL A 237 3.17 3.43 3.51
N VAL A 238 2.81 2.17 3.29
CA VAL A 238 1.46 1.66 3.49
C VAL A 238 1.37 1.02 4.86
N VAL A 239 0.44 1.49 5.68
CA VAL A 239 0.16 0.94 7.01
C VAL A 239 -1.22 0.28 6.96
N ASP A 240 -1.23 -1.05 6.96
CA ASP A 240 -2.44 -1.87 6.96
C ASP A 240 -2.90 -2.22 8.37
N GLU A 241 -4.18 -2.58 8.49
CA GLU A 241 -4.86 -2.82 9.77
C GLU A 241 -4.77 -1.60 10.72
N ALA A 242 -4.81 -0.39 10.15
CA ALA A 242 -4.61 0.88 10.85
C ALA A 242 -5.61 1.15 11.99
N GLN A 243 -6.76 0.47 12.03
CA GLN A 243 -7.67 0.54 13.18
C GLN A 243 -7.02 0.04 14.48
N ASN A 244 -5.97 -0.78 14.41
CA ASN A 244 -5.23 -1.25 15.56
C ASN A 244 -4.38 -0.15 16.22
N LEU A 245 -4.27 1.02 15.58
CA LEU A 245 -3.73 2.25 16.17
C LEU A 245 -4.77 3.03 16.98
N ALA A 246 -6.07 2.79 16.77
CA ALA A 246 -7.15 3.54 17.41
C ALA A 246 -7.33 3.15 18.88
N LYS A 247 -7.67 4.12 19.74
CA LYS A 247 -7.95 3.87 21.16
C LYS A 247 -9.23 3.05 21.33
N SER A 248 -9.24 2.14 22.31
CA SER A 248 -10.47 1.49 22.76
C SER A 248 -11.39 2.48 23.48
N SER A 249 -12.70 2.37 23.27
CA SER A 249 -13.73 3.03 24.09
C SER A 249 -13.91 2.37 25.47
N ARG A 250 -13.23 1.25 25.76
CA ARG A 250 -13.36 0.52 27.03
C ARG A 250 -12.24 0.90 28.00
N ASN A 251 -12.62 1.14 29.25
CA ASN A 251 -11.81 1.45 30.43
C ASN A 251 -10.86 0.31 30.83
N GLU A 252 -10.09 -0.24 29.90
CA GLU A 252 -8.93 -1.06 30.27
C GLU A 252 -7.84 -0.11 30.76
N VAL A 253 -7.27 -0.43 31.92
CA VAL A 253 -6.14 0.27 32.53
C VAL A 253 -4.94 0.09 31.61
N LEU A 254 -4.86 0.93 30.58
CA LEU A 254 -3.72 0.99 29.66
C LEU A 254 -2.52 1.49 30.45
N SER A 255 -1.41 0.76 30.40
CA SER A 255 -0.14 1.27 30.90
C SER A 255 0.18 2.60 30.22
N ILE A 256 0.95 3.46 30.89
CA ILE A 256 1.28 4.82 30.40
C ILE A 256 1.95 4.78 29.00
N ASN A 257 2.50 3.63 28.59
CA ASN A 257 3.19 3.39 27.32
C ASN A 257 2.29 2.84 26.19
N GLU A 258 1.03 2.47 26.47
CA GLU A 258 0.12 1.79 25.52
C GLU A 258 -0.93 2.72 24.89
N LYS A 259 -0.93 4.01 25.23
CA LYS A 259 -1.78 4.97 24.54
C LYS A 259 -1.14 5.33 23.20
N THR A 260 -1.44 4.58 22.15
CA THR A 260 -1.31 5.07 20.77
C THR A 260 -2.23 6.29 20.68
N SER A 261 -1.63 7.47 20.78
CA SER A 261 -2.35 8.72 20.83
C SER A 261 -2.49 9.24 19.41
N ILE A 262 -3.60 9.91 19.13
CA ILE A 262 -3.82 10.66 17.89
C ILE A 262 -2.61 11.58 17.59
N LYS A 263 -2.02 12.16 18.65
CA LYS A 263 -0.79 12.95 18.60
C LYS A 263 0.43 12.20 18.08
N PHE A 264 0.59 10.91 18.37
CA PHE A 264 1.70 10.11 17.83
C PHE A 264 1.53 9.84 16.34
N VAL A 265 0.30 9.50 15.91
CA VAL A 265 0.02 9.37 14.47
C VAL A 265 0.29 10.69 13.77
N GLU A 266 -0.15 11.81 14.34
CA GLU A 266 0.16 13.15 13.82
C GLU A 266 1.67 13.44 13.78
N GLU A 267 2.40 13.13 14.85
CA GLU A 267 3.85 13.29 14.94
C GLU A 267 4.57 12.43 13.89
N LEU A 268 4.10 11.20 13.66
CA LEU A 268 4.59 10.31 12.62
C LEU A 268 4.37 10.92 11.23
N PHE A 269 3.15 11.36 10.90
CA PHE A 269 2.87 12.02 9.62
C PHE A 269 3.69 13.30 9.41
N ASN A 270 3.88 14.10 10.48
CA ASN A 270 4.60 15.37 10.39
C ASN A 270 6.12 15.18 10.33
N ARG A 271 6.68 14.16 11.00
CA ARG A 271 8.12 14.00 11.15
C ARG A 271 8.74 12.99 10.20
N VAL A 272 8.02 11.95 9.77
CA VAL A 272 8.64 10.88 8.96
C VAL A 272 9.13 11.39 7.61
N GLY A 273 8.46 12.38 7.01
CA GLY A 273 8.95 12.98 5.77
C GLY A 273 8.88 12.02 4.58
N VAL A 274 7.93 11.08 4.57
CA VAL A 274 7.52 10.28 3.41
C VAL A 274 5.97 10.23 3.33
N PRO A 275 5.40 10.06 2.14
CA PRO A 275 3.96 9.79 1.97
C PRO A 275 3.52 8.54 2.75
N ILE A 276 2.33 8.62 3.38
CA ILE A 276 1.77 7.51 4.17
C ILE A 276 0.33 7.23 3.76
N MET A 277 0.04 5.97 3.45
CA MET A 277 -1.31 5.49 3.19
C MET A 277 -1.79 4.60 4.34
N LEU A 278 -2.94 4.91 4.92
CA LEU A 278 -3.57 4.08 5.95
C LEU A 278 -4.65 3.20 5.33
N VAL A 279 -4.60 1.91 5.62
CA VAL A 279 -5.57 0.91 5.20
C VAL A 279 -6.18 0.29 6.45
N GLY A 280 -7.50 0.22 6.54
CA GLY A 280 -8.14 -0.38 7.71
C GLY A 280 -9.66 -0.45 7.64
N THR A 281 -10.29 -0.88 8.73
CA THR A 281 -11.75 -0.86 8.84
C THR A 281 -12.28 0.56 9.08
N PHE A 282 -13.60 0.75 9.05
CA PHE A 282 -14.21 2.03 9.44
C PHE A 282 -13.83 2.47 10.86
N ALA A 283 -13.43 1.55 11.75
CA ALA A 283 -12.92 1.90 13.07
C ALA A 283 -11.63 2.76 13.03
N THR A 284 -10.88 2.74 11.92
CA THR A 284 -9.73 3.63 11.69
C THR A 284 -10.14 5.10 11.71
N LEU A 285 -11.38 5.44 11.35
CA LEU A 285 -11.88 6.81 11.36
C LEU A 285 -11.84 7.43 12.77
N ALA A 286 -11.93 6.62 13.83
CA ALA A 286 -11.83 7.06 15.22
C ALA A 286 -10.46 7.69 15.56
N LEU A 287 -9.41 7.45 14.77
CA LEU A 287 -8.14 8.17 14.88
C LEU A 287 -8.27 9.67 14.60
N PHE A 288 -9.32 10.08 13.88
CA PHE A 288 -9.46 11.43 13.32
C PHE A 288 -10.69 12.18 13.85
N GLU A 289 -11.60 11.51 14.57
CA GLU A 289 -12.88 12.08 15.03
C GLU A 289 -12.74 13.32 15.93
N ARG A 290 -11.64 13.44 16.69
CA ARG A 290 -11.49 14.50 17.72
C ARG A 290 -10.70 15.73 17.26
N GLU A 291 -10.06 15.69 16.11
CA GLU A 291 -9.21 16.79 15.61
C GLU A 291 -9.42 17.01 14.12
N THR A 292 -10.27 17.99 13.77
CA THR A 292 -10.63 18.35 12.39
C THR A 292 -9.41 18.67 11.52
N THR A 293 -8.35 19.21 12.13
CA THR A 293 -7.05 19.47 11.48
C THR A 293 -6.37 18.18 11.03
N ILE A 294 -6.42 17.10 11.82
CA ILE A 294 -5.81 15.81 11.48
C ILE A 294 -6.64 15.09 10.42
N GLY A 295 -7.98 15.13 10.53
CA GLY A 295 -8.86 14.57 9.50
C GLY A 295 -8.59 15.17 8.11
N ARG A 296 -8.46 16.50 8.02
CA ARG A 296 -8.05 17.19 6.77
C ARG A 296 -6.63 16.82 6.32
N ARG A 297 -5.72 16.58 7.27
CA ARG A 297 -4.32 16.22 6.97
C ARG A 297 -4.15 14.80 6.49
N VAL A 298 -4.93 13.84 6.97
CA VAL A 298 -4.86 12.42 6.57
C VAL A 298 -5.64 12.15 5.28
N THR A 299 -6.59 13.04 4.96
CA THR A 299 -7.34 13.03 3.69
C THR A 299 -6.82 14.08 2.72
N LYS A 300 -5.56 14.55 2.87
CA LYS A 300 -4.99 15.62 2.03
C LYS A 300 -5.06 15.27 0.54
N ASN A 301 -4.87 14.00 0.21
CA ASN A 301 -5.00 13.47 -1.16
C ASN A 301 -6.31 12.71 -1.40
N GLY A 302 -7.24 12.80 -0.45
CA GLY A 302 -8.55 12.17 -0.47
C GLY A 302 -8.64 10.94 0.44
N SER A 303 -9.78 10.27 0.33
CA SER A 303 -10.05 8.98 0.94
C SER A 303 -10.86 8.11 -0.01
N MET A 304 -10.86 6.81 0.26
CA MET A 304 -11.69 5.83 -0.41
C MET A 304 -12.43 5.01 0.65
N LEU A 305 -13.75 4.96 0.51
CA LEU A 305 -14.64 4.23 1.40
C LEU A 305 -15.18 3.02 0.64
N LEU A 306 -14.82 1.82 1.08
CA LEU A 306 -15.28 0.57 0.48
C LEU A 306 -16.38 -0.05 1.34
N ALA A 307 -17.62 0.32 1.02
CA ALA A 307 -18.83 -0.31 1.55
C ALA A 307 -19.06 -1.68 0.90
N SER A 308 -20.21 -2.31 1.18
CA SER A 308 -20.64 -3.52 0.48
C SER A 308 -20.75 -3.27 -1.03
N CYS A 309 -20.56 -4.32 -1.82
CA CYS A 309 -20.71 -4.23 -3.27
C CYS A 309 -22.19 -4.07 -3.62
N ASP A 310 -22.51 -3.22 -4.60
CA ASP A 310 -23.83 -3.23 -5.20
C ASP A 310 -24.04 -4.51 -6.01
N SER A 311 -25.22 -5.11 -5.93
CA SER A 311 -25.54 -6.36 -6.64
C SER A 311 -25.50 -6.22 -8.17
N ASN A 312 -25.66 -5.00 -8.68
CA ASN A 312 -25.56 -4.66 -10.09
C ASN A 312 -24.20 -4.04 -10.46
N SER A 313 -23.26 -3.93 -9.52
CA SER A 313 -21.92 -3.41 -9.84
C SER A 313 -21.21 -4.29 -10.85
N SER A 314 -20.35 -3.67 -11.66
CA SER A 314 -19.57 -4.39 -12.67
C SER A 314 -18.65 -5.41 -11.98
N PHE A 315 -17.99 -5.00 -10.89
CA PHE A 315 -17.19 -5.88 -10.05
C PHE A 315 -18.00 -7.10 -9.57
N TRP A 316 -19.17 -6.90 -8.96
CA TRP A 316 -19.94 -8.01 -8.39
C TRP A 316 -20.32 -9.05 -9.45
N ASN A 317 -20.79 -8.59 -10.61
CA ASN A 317 -21.12 -9.46 -11.72
C ASN A 317 -19.90 -10.24 -12.24
N ARG A 318 -18.75 -9.59 -12.41
CA ARG A 318 -17.51 -10.26 -12.81
C ARG A 318 -17.03 -11.26 -11.75
N PHE A 319 -17.06 -10.87 -10.49
CA PHE A 319 -16.63 -11.68 -9.35
C PHE A 319 -17.44 -12.98 -9.24
N ILE A 320 -18.78 -12.90 -9.28
CA ILE A 320 -19.65 -14.09 -9.23
C ILE A 320 -19.49 -14.94 -10.49
N ARG A 321 -19.38 -14.32 -11.68
CA ARG A 321 -19.11 -15.07 -12.92
C ARG A 321 -17.80 -15.84 -12.87
N LEU A 322 -16.78 -15.28 -12.21
CA LEU A 322 -15.47 -15.89 -12.06
C LEU A 322 -15.46 -17.01 -11.00
N LEU A 323 -16.14 -16.81 -9.87
CA LEU A 323 -16.24 -17.82 -8.81
C LEU A 323 -17.18 -18.98 -9.16
N CYS A 324 -18.36 -18.69 -9.69
CA CYS A 324 -19.39 -19.69 -9.94
C CYS A 324 -19.29 -20.30 -11.33
N GLN A 325 -18.29 -21.17 -11.52
CA GLN A 325 -18.09 -21.91 -12.77
C GLN A 325 -19.06 -23.10 -12.89
N THR A 326 -20.35 -22.84 -13.18
CA THR A 326 -21.39 -23.88 -13.30
C THR A 326 -21.05 -24.94 -14.36
N GLN A 327 -20.21 -24.61 -15.34
CA GLN A 327 -19.66 -25.54 -16.33
C GLN A 327 -18.84 -26.70 -15.73
N LEU A 328 -18.33 -26.57 -14.50
CA LEU A 328 -17.63 -27.64 -13.79
C LEU A 328 -18.61 -28.66 -13.16
N LEU A 329 -19.89 -28.31 -13.07
CA LEU A 329 -20.92 -29.10 -12.40
C LEU A 329 -21.78 -29.84 -13.42
N LYS A 330 -22.05 -31.13 -13.16
CA LYS A 330 -22.94 -31.92 -14.03
C LYS A 330 -24.37 -31.40 -13.94
N ASN A 331 -24.98 -31.14 -15.10
CA ASN A 331 -26.39 -30.75 -15.27
C ASN A 331 -26.81 -29.47 -14.52
N GLN A 332 -25.88 -28.55 -14.25
CA GLN A 332 -26.18 -27.25 -13.64
C GLN A 332 -26.09 -26.15 -14.70
N SER A 333 -27.13 -25.32 -14.80
CA SER A 333 -27.18 -24.19 -15.76
C SER A 333 -27.76 -22.93 -15.14
N THR A 334 -27.66 -22.78 -13.81
CA THR A 334 -28.20 -21.62 -13.10
C THR A 334 -27.68 -20.32 -13.73
N PRO A 335 -28.59 -19.45 -14.20
CA PRO A 335 -28.22 -18.17 -14.77
C PRO A 335 -27.36 -17.33 -13.82
N VAL A 336 -26.35 -16.65 -14.37
CA VAL A 336 -25.41 -15.83 -13.59
C VAL A 336 -26.13 -14.71 -12.85
N ASP A 337 -27.19 -14.13 -13.41
CA ASP A 337 -27.98 -13.08 -12.74
C ASP A 337 -28.70 -13.59 -11.48
N ILE A 338 -29.13 -14.85 -11.48
CA ILE A 338 -29.74 -15.50 -10.31
C ILE A 338 -28.68 -15.73 -9.24
N LEU A 339 -27.50 -16.26 -9.64
CA LEU A 339 -26.37 -16.46 -8.74
C LEU A 339 -25.91 -15.12 -8.13
N CYS A 340 -25.76 -14.07 -8.95
CA CYS A 340 -25.40 -12.73 -8.50
C CYS A 340 -26.34 -12.22 -7.40
N ARG A 341 -27.65 -12.30 -7.63
CA ARG A 341 -28.66 -11.83 -6.66
C ARG A 341 -28.70 -12.69 -5.41
N HIS A 342 -28.66 -14.01 -5.55
CA HIS A 342 -28.78 -14.92 -4.43
C HIS A 342 -27.56 -14.87 -3.51
N ILE A 343 -26.35 -14.92 -4.07
CA ILE A 343 -25.11 -14.81 -3.30
C ILE A 343 -24.99 -13.42 -2.68
N HIS A 344 -25.44 -12.37 -3.39
CA HIS A 344 -25.46 -11.02 -2.81
C HIS A 344 -26.35 -10.95 -1.57
N TYR A 345 -27.57 -11.49 -1.65
CA TYR A 345 -28.49 -11.55 -0.52
C TYR A 345 -27.90 -12.28 0.69
N LEU A 346 -27.24 -13.43 0.48
CA LEU A 346 -26.65 -14.22 1.57
C LEU A 346 -25.38 -13.58 2.16
N SER A 347 -24.56 -12.95 1.32
CA SER A 347 -23.28 -12.36 1.72
C SER A 347 -23.37 -10.89 2.11
N MET A 348 -24.53 -10.26 1.91
CA MET A 348 -24.74 -8.81 2.00
C MET A 348 -23.75 -8.00 1.14
N GLY A 349 -23.34 -8.56 0.00
CA GLY A 349 -22.37 -7.94 -0.92
C GLY A 349 -20.93 -7.90 -0.38
N ILE A 350 -20.56 -8.77 0.56
CA ILE A 350 -19.19 -8.88 1.09
C ILE A 350 -18.45 -10.03 0.37
N PRO A 351 -17.41 -9.75 -0.43
CA PRO A 351 -16.68 -10.76 -1.21
C PRO A 351 -16.17 -11.95 -0.39
N ALA A 352 -15.57 -11.72 0.78
CA ALA A 352 -15.08 -12.82 1.61
C ALA A 352 -16.19 -13.76 2.09
N ILE A 353 -17.38 -13.23 2.39
CA ILE A 353 -18.53 -14.07 2.76
C ILE A 353 -19.04 -14.80 1.53
N ALA A 354 -19.17 -14.12 0.39
CA ALA A 354 -19.57 -14.75 -0.87
C ALA A 354 -18.66 -15.89 -1.29
N SER A 355 -17.34 -15.73 -1.21
CA SER A 355 -16.38 -16.81 -1.47
C SER A 355 -16.52 -18.00 -0.54
N SER A 356 -17.06 -17.83 0.67
CA SER A 356 -17.31 -18.95 1.59
C SER A 356 -18.62 -19.71 1.34
N LEU A 357 -19.50 -19.16 0.49
CA LEU A 357 -20.79 -19.76 0.13
C LEU A 357 -20.73 -20.61 -1.14
N VAL A 358 -19.69 -20.41 -1.96
CA VAL A 358 -19.44 -21.09 -3.24
C VAL A 358 -18.36 -22.14 -3.00
#